data_AF-A0A1V1ZDC8-F1
#
_entry.id   AF-A0A1V1ZDC8-F1
#
_cell.length_a   1.000
_cell.length_b   1.000
_cell.length_c   1.000
_cell.angle_alpha   90.00
_cell.angle_beta   90.00
_cell.angle_gamma   90.00
#
_symmetry.space_group_name_H-M   'P 1'
#
loop_
_entity.id
_entity.type
_entity.pdbx_description
1 polymer ?
#
loop_
_entity_poly.entity_id
_entity_poly.type
_entity_poly.pdbx_seq_one_letter_code
_entity_poly.pdbx_strand_id
1 'polypeptide(L)' 'MPHIQVKLLSGKSEEQKRELTKALMEAAQSVIGYGDKSYSVSIEDFSLQTWKDDVCPNDILGNQDILYKKPGYKM' A
#
# COMPACT_ATOMS: atom_id res chain seq x y z
N MET A 1 2.90 -6.03 15.86
CA MET A 1 3.34 -6.66 14.61
C MET A 1 2.73 -5.87 13.45
N PRO A 2 3.50 -4.98 12.80
CA PRO A 2 2.95 -4.13 11.73
C PRO A 2 2.59 -4.93 10.48
N HIS A 3 1.51 -4.52 9.81
CA HIS A 3 1.17 -5.00 8.48
C HIS A 3 1.11 -3.82 7.52
N ILE A 4 1.73 -3.95 6.35
CA ILE A 4 1.69 -2.95 5.28
C ILE A 4 0.90 -3.54 4.12
N GLN A 5 -0.23 -2.93 3.80
CA GLN A 5 -1.03 -3.30 2.64
C GLN A 5 -0.80 -2.27 1.53
N VAL A 6 -0.41 -2.74 0.35
CA VAL A 6 -0.27 -1.92 -0.85
C VAL A 6 -1.35 -2.33 -1.84
N LYS A 7 -2.28 -1.41 -2.11
CA LYS A 7 -3.26 -1.54 -3.20
C LYS A 7 -2.75 -0.75 -4.40
N LEU A 8 -2.72 -1.35 -5.59
CA LEU A 8 -2.30 -0.66 -6.82
C LEU A 8 -3.12 -1.09 -8.04
N LEU A 9 -3.10 -0.27 -9.10
CA LEU A 9 -3.65 -0.66 -10.39
C LEU A 9 -2.81 -1.77 -11.03
N SER A 10 -3.48 -2.76 -11.61
CA SER A 10 -2.83 -3.90 -12.25
C SER A 10 -1.85 -3.49 -13.36
N GLY A 11 -0.78 -4.28 -13.52
CA GLY A 11 0.22 -4.09 -14.58
C GLY A 11 1.67 -3.93 -14.11
N LYS A 12 1.95 -4.09 -12.80
CA LYS A 12 3.32 -4.16 -12.27
C LYS A 12 3.86 -5.59 -12.33
N SER A 13 5.14 -5.74 -12.62
CA SER A 13 5.80 -7.05 -12.64
C SER A 13 6.04 -7.56 -11.22
N GLU A 14 6.21 -8.88 -11.08
CA GLU A 14 6.57 -9.48 -9.79
C GLU A 14 7.91 -8.98 -9.25
N GLU A 15 8.87 -8.64 -10.13
CA GLU A 15 10.15 -8.06 -9.71
C GLU A 15 9.95 -6.69 -9.05
N GLN A 16 9.14 -5.81 -9.67
CA GLN A 16 8.82 -4.50 -9.09
C GLN A 16 8.14 -4.63 -7.72
N LYS A 17 7.29 -5.63 -7.54
CA LYS A 17 6.62 -5.90 -6.26
C LYS A 17 7.61 -6.37 -5.18
N ARG A 18 8.59 -7.20 -5.55
CA ARG A 18 9.66 -7.66 -4.65
C ARG A 18 10.58 -6.50 -4.24
N GLU A 19 11.00 -5.69 -5.20
CA GLU A 19 11.81 -4.49 -4.95
C GLU A 19 11.07 -3.51 -4.03
N LEU A 20 9.78 -3.25 -4.29
CA LEU A 20 8.95 -2.40 -3.44
C LEU A 20 8.85 -2.95 -2.01
N THR A 21 8.63 -4.26 -1.87
CA THR A 21 8.55 -4.92 -0.57
C THR A 21 9.84 -4.71 0.24
N LYS A 22 11.00 -4.92 -0.40
CA LYS A 22 12.30 -4.70 0.25
C LYS A 22 12.46 -3.24 0.71
N ALA A 23 12.15 -2.28 -0.15
CA ALA A 23 12.28 -0.85 0.18
C ALA A 23 11.33 -0.43 1.33
N LEU A 24 10.08 -0.92 1.33
CA LEU A 24 9.12 -0.66 2.40
C LEU A 24 9.60 -1.23 3.74
N MET A 25 10.17 -2.44 3.71
CA MET A 25 10.71 -3.11 4.90
C MET A 25 11.88 -2.34 5.50
N GLU A 26 12.84 -1.92 4.68
CA GLU A 26 13.99 -1.11 5.13
C GLU A 26 13.53 0.23 5.75
N ALA A 27 12.59 0.92 5.10
CA ALA A 27 12.04 2.17 5.62
C ALA A 27 11.26 1.96 6.93
N ALA A 28 10.39 0.96 7.00
CA ALA A 28 9.56 0.72 8.17
C ALA A 28 10.37 0.25 9.38
N GLN A 29 11.39 -0.60 9.16
CA GLN A 29 12.30 -1.05 10.23
C GLN A 29 13.13 0.12 10.76
N SER A 30 13.66 0.98 9.88
CA SER A 30 14.49 2.12 10.30
C SER A 30 13.72 3.20 11.05
N VAL A 31 12.43 3.40 10.77
CA VAL A 31 11.60 4.44 11.40
C VAL A 31 10.87 3.93 12.66
N ILE A 32 10.32 2.71 12.62
CA ILE A 32 9.47 2.18 13.71
C ILE A 32 10.27 1.27 14.67
N GLY A 33 11.38 0.68 14.21
CA GLY A 33 12.33 -0.03 15.07
C GLY A 33 11.95 -1.47 15.45
N TYR A 34 10.91 -2.06 14.85
CA TYR A 34 10.65 -3.49 15.04
C TYR A 34 11.60 -4.35 14.20
N GLY A 35 11.84 -5.59 14.63
CA GLY A 35 12.63 -6.55 13.87
C GLY A 35 11.86 -7.16 12.70
N ASP A 36 12.59 -7.67 11.70
CA ASP A 36 12.06 -8.21 10.44
C ASP A 36 10.86 -9.17 10.60
N LYS A 37 10.97 -10.13 11.53
CA LYS A 37 9.93 -11.12 11.82
C LYS A 37 8.60 -10.52 12.31
N SER A 38 8.56 -9.24 12.65
CA SER A 38 7.36 -8.57 13.17
C SER A 38 6.49 -7.97 12.06
N TYR A 39 6.99 -7.90 10.83
CA TYR A 39 6.31 -7.26 9.71
C TYR A 39 5.75 -8.27 8.72
N SER A 40 4.68 -7.87 8.05
CA SER A 40 4.18 -8.53 6.86
C SER A 40 3.75 -7.50 5.83
N VAL A 41 3.86 -7.85 4.55
CA VAL A 41 3.46 -6.98 3.43
C VAL A 41 2.54 -7.76 2.49
N SER A 42 1.42 -7.15 2.10
CA SER A 42 0.58 -7.62 1.01
C SER A 42 0.58 -6.59 -0.12
N ILE A 43 0.60 -7.08 -1.36
CA ILE A 43 0.47 -6.25 -2.55
C ILE A 43 -0.67 -6.82 -3.39
N GLU A 44 -1.68 -6.01 -3.64
CA GLU A 44 -2.91 -6.41 -4.35
C GLU A 44 -3.10 -5.56 -5.61
N ASP A 45 -3.35 -6.25 -6.73
CA ASP A 45 -3.63 -5.64 -8.02
C ASP A 45 -5.14 -5.47 -8.24
N PHE A 46 -5.56 -4.27 -8.59
CA PHE A 46 -6.95 -3.95 -8.89
C PHE A 46 -7.10 -3.47 -10.33
N SER A 47 -8.21 -3.82 -10.96
CA SER A 47 -8.59 -3.20 -12.23
C SER A 47 -8.92 -1.72 -12.02
N LEU A 48 -8.87 -0.91 -13.08
CA LEU A 48 -9.28 0.49 -13.01
C LEU A 48 -10.74 0.65 -12.58
N GLN A 49 -11.62 -0.27 -12.99
CA GLN A 49 -13.02 -0.25 -12.61
C GLN A 49 -13.18 -0.49 -11.10
N THR A 50 -12.61 -1.58 -10.59
CA THR A 50 -12.63 -1.88 -9.15
C THR A 50 -11.99 -0.76 -8.32
N TRP A 51 -10.94 -0.12 -8.85
CA TRP A 51 -10.32 1.01 -8.17
C TRP A 51 -11.28 2.20 -8.01
N LYS A 52 -12.05 2.52 -9.05
CA LYS A 52 -13.05 3.60 -9.04
C LYS A 52 -14.23 3.28 -8.15
N ASP A 53 -14.73 2.06 -8.25
CA ASP A 53 -16.01 1.68 -7.68
C ASP A 53 -15.87 1.26 -6.20
N ASP A 54 -14.69 0.85 -5.77
CA ASP A 54 -14.46 0.26 -4.43
C ASP A 54 -13.26 0.88 -3.71
N VAL A 55 -12.03 0.71 -4.23
CA VAL A 55 -10.82 1.08 -3.49
C VAL A 55 -10.75 2.57 -3.18
N CYS A 56 -10.94 3.43 -4.18
CA CYS A 56 -10.88 4.88 -3.98
C CYS A 56 -11.95 5.39 -3.00
N PRO A 57 -13.26 5.11 -3.20
CA PRO A 57 -14.29 5.61 -2.29
C PRO A 57 -14.16 5.03 -0.87
N ASN A 58 -13.89 3.73 -0.73
CA ASN A 58 -13.95 3.06 0.57
C ASN A 58 -12.63 3.14 1.34
N ASP A 59 -11.50 2.84 0.69
CA ASP A 59 -10.22 2.72 1.39
C ASP A 59 -9.45 4.05 1.48
N ILE A 60 -9.70 4.99 0.56
CA ILE A 60 -8.97 6.27 0.48
C ILE A 60 -9.84 7.43 0.94
N LEU A 61 -10.96 7.68 0.26
CA LEU A 61 -11.83 8.82 0.54
C LEU A 61 -12.72 8.59 1.78
N GLY A 62 -13.02 7.34 2.11
CA GLY A 62 -13.76 6.94 3.32
C GLY A 62 -12.91 6.95 4.59
N ASN A 63 -11.59 6.93 4.47
CA ASN A 63 -10.64 6.80 5.59
C ASN A 63 -9.72 8.02 5.74
N GLN A 64 -10.22 9.23 5.49
CA GLN A 64 -9.38 10.44 5.43
C GLN A 64 -8.66 10.75 6.75
N ASP A 65 -9.24 10.35 7.89
CA ASP A 65 -8.68 10.63 9.22
C ASP A 65 -7.38 9.87 9.50
N ILE A 66 -7.17 8.73 8.82
CA ILE A 66 -5.95 7.92 8.95
C ILE A 66 -5.03 8.07 7.74
N LEU A 67 -5.38 8.95 6.79
CA LEU A 67 -4.64 9.15 5.56
C LEU A 67 -3.54 10.21 5.74
N TYR A 68 -2.36 9.77 6.17
CA TYR A 68 -1.18 10.63 6.34
C TYR A 68 -0.65 11.24 5.03
N LYS A 69 -1.05 10.72 3.87
CA LYS A 69 -0.76 11.29 2.54
C LYS A 69 -1.99 11.24 1.64
N LYS A 70 -2.59 12.42 1.36
CA LYS A 70 -3.72 12.54 0.44
C LYS A 70 -3.34 12.29 -1.03
N PRO A 71 -4.23 11.68 -1.86
CA PRO A 71 -4.00 11.57 -3.29
C PRO A 71 -3.94 12.94 -3.95
N GLY A 72 -3.11 13.08 -4.99
CA GLY A 72 -3.04 14.30 -5.80
C GLY A 72 -4.07 14.35 -6.93
N TYR A 73 -4.69 13.22 -7.23
CA TYR A 73 -5.77 13.11 -8.22
C TYR A 73 -7.13 13.37 -7.57
N LYS A 74 -8.07 13.87 -8.37
CA LYS A 74 -9.50 13.82 -8.07
C LYS A 74 -10.08 12.74 -8.98
N MET A 75 -10.49 11.63 -8.38
CA MET A 75 -11.25 10.60 -9.10
C MET A 75 -12.73 10.93 -9.05
#